data_AF-A0A432IFU9-F1
#
_entry.id   AF-A0A432IFU9-F1
#
_cell.length_a   1.000
_cell.length_b   1.000
_cell.length_c   1.000
_cell.angle_alpha   90.00
_cell.angle_beta   90.00
_cell.angle_gamma   90.00
#
_symmetry.space_group_name_H-M   'P 1'
#
loop_
_entity.id
_entity.type
_entity.pdbx_description
1 polymer ?
#
loop_
_entity_poly.entity_id
_entity_poly.type
_entity_poly.pdbx_seq_one_letter_code
_entity_poly.pdbx_strand_id
1 'polypeptide(L)'
;MEMIKVAHTLFAMPFAIGAVFLANRDDPVGSIELAVLLAKVTVAVALARTAAMAFNRWADRSIDALNPRTSDRSIPAGRIGSRAVLISSIISCAGFIAVTASINTLAWQLSPVVLLVILGYSWTKRFTSLCHLVLGLGLGLAPVGAWIAVRGSLLDGNGNADPVPWILGGAVMLWSAGFDILYGCQDAEFDRQQGLHSIPARIGVGRALRLSSALHFSMAGLLCWLWVEAELGLPFALAAMVVTILLLVQHRLVKPDDLGKVQRAFFTLNAVISVLLMAALILEGIAR
;
A
#
# COMPACT_ATOMS: atom_id res chain seq x y z
N MET A 1 1.88 -19.84 10.31
CA MET A 1 1.70 -18.40 10.61
C MET A 1 2.85 -17.50 10.14
N GLU A 2 4.00 -18.04 9.70
CA GLU A 2 5.16 -17.21 9.29
C GLU A 2 5.08 -16.64 7.86
N MET A 3 4.57 -17.40 6.88
CA MET A 3 4.42 -16.90 5.48
C MET A 3 3.54 -15.64 5.36
N ILE A 4 2.53 -15.50 6.21
CA ILE A 4 1.60 -14.36 6.18
C ILE A 4 2.27 -13.07 6.69
N LYS A 5 3.31 -13.17 7.55
CA LYS A 5 4.03 -11.97 8.05
C LYS A 5 4.99 -11.41 7.00
N VAL A 6 5.67 -12.26 6.24
CA VAL A 6 6.59 -11.87 5.16
C VAL A 6 5.84 -11.31 3.95
N ALA A 7 4.75 -11.97 3.54
CA ALA A 7 3.93 -11.53 2.41
C ALA A 7 3.31 -10.14 2.60
N HIS A 8 2.99 -9.79 3.85
CA HIS A 8 2.47 -8.48 4.17
C HIS A 8 3.52 -7.39 3.94
N THR A 9 4.74 -7.54 4.46
CA THR A 9 5.84 -6.56 4.33
C THR A 9 6.15 -6.19 2.87
N LEU A 10 5.92 -7.12 1.95
CA LEU A 10 6.16 -6.99 0.51
C LEU A 10 5.18 -6.06 -0.24
N PHE A 11 4.17 -5.46 0.38
CA PHE A 11 3.21 -4.62 -0.38
C PHE A 11 3.51 -3.13 -0.46
N ALA A 12 4.17 -2.54 0.54
CA ALA A 12 4.44 -1.09 0.55
C ALA A 12 5.92 -0.76 0.36
N MET A 13 6.80 -1.56 0.99
CA MET A 13 8.24 -1.35 0.98
C MET A 13 8.84 -1.37 -0.43
N PRO A 14 8.45 -2.29 -1.35
CA PRO A 14 9.04 -2.28 -2.70
C PRO A 14 8.77 -0.99 -3.48
N PHE A 15 7.57 -0.40 -3.35
CA PHE A 15 7.25 0.86 -4.03
C PHE A 15 8.01 2.04 -3.44
N ALA A 16 8.16 2.10 -2.12
CA ALA A 16 8.98 3.13 -1.49
C ALA A 16 10.45 3.03 -1.93
N ILE A 17 11.01 1.83 -1.97
CA ILE A 17 12.38 1.61 -2.44
C ILE A 17 12.52 2.01 -3.92
N GLY A 18 11.63 1.51 -4.79
CA GLY A 18 11.66 1.88 -6.21
C GLY A 18 11.55 3.39 -6.43
N ALA A 19 10.68 4.07 -5.67
CA ALA A 19 10.54 5.52 -5.73
C ALA A 19 11.79 6.28 -5.27
N VAL A 20 12.55 5.77 -4.28
CA VAL A 20 13.85 6.38 -3.90
C VAL A 20 14.81 6.39 -5.08
N PHE A 21 14.94 5.26 -5.79
CA PHE A 21 15.84 5.17 -6.95
C PHE A 21 15.37 6.04 -8.11
N LEU A 22 14.07 6.03 -8.41
CA LEU A 22 13.54 6.86 -9.48
C LEU A 22 13.70 8.36 -9.16
N ALA A 23 13.42 8.79 -7.93
CA ALA A 23 13.58 10.18 -7.49
C ALA A 23 15.05 10.65 -7.53
N ASN A 24 15.99 9.73 -7.31
CA ASN A 24 17.42 9.99 -7.35
C ASN A 24 18.01 10.01 -8.76
N ARG A 25 17.23 9.63 -9.79
CA ARG A 25 17.74 9.43 -11.16
C ARG A 25 18.33 10.71 -11.76
N ASP A 26 17.58 11.82 -11.67
CA ASP A 26 17.90 13.04 -12.43
C ASP A 26 18.73 14.06 -11.61
N ASP A 27 18.78 13.89 -10.29
CA ASP A 27 19.63 14.69 -9.37
C ASP A 27 20.21 13.76 -8.29
N PRO A 28 21.28 13.01 -8.61
CA PRO A 28 21.75 11.93 -7.77
C PRO A 28 22.51 12.46 -6.55
N VAL A 29 22.13 11.98 -5.37
CA VAL A 29 22.95 12.15 -4.16
C VAL A 29 24.12 11.15 -4.15
N GLY A 30 25.13 11.41 -3.31
CA GLY A 30 26.26 10.51 -3.15
C GLY A 30 25.83 9.11 -2.67
N SER A 31 26.57 8.06 -3.04
CA SER A 31 26.20 6.66 -2.74
C SER A 31 26.00 6.37 -1.24
N ILE A 32 26.81 6.99 -0.38
CA ILE A 32 26.66 6.89 1.08
C ILE A 32 25.36 7.57 1.53
N GLU A 33 25.05 8.74 1.01
CA GLU A 33 23.83 9.47 1.32
C GLU A 33 22.59 8.71 0.86
N LEU A 34 22.62 8.15 -0.35
CA LEU A 34 21.55 7.29 -0.88
C LEU A 34 21.33 6.07 0.03
N ALA A 35 22.40 5.42 0.50
CA ALA A 35 22.29 4.29 1.42
C ALA A 35 21.67 4.69 2.77
N VAL A 36 22.05 5.86 3.30
CA VAL A 36 21.46 6.42 4.52
C VAL A 36 19.97 6.76 4.31
N LEU A 37 19.61 7.37 3.19
CA LEU A 37 18.22 7.66 2.84
C LEU A 37 17.39 6.39 2.69
N LEU A 38 17.90 5.36 1.99
CA LEU A 38 17.26 4.07 1.87
C LEU A 38 17.01 3.43 3.25
N ALA A 39 17.99 3.47 4.15
CA ALA A 39 17.83 2.97 5.51
C ALA A 39 16.73 3.75 6.27
N LYS A 40 16.75 5.09 6.22
CA LYS A 40 15.75 5.94 6.87
C LYS A 40 14.34 5.69 6.30
N VAL A 41 14.18 5.64 4.98
CA VAL A 41 12.90 5.34 4.32
C VAL A 41 12.40 3.94 4.68
N THR A 42 13.28 2.94 4.70
CA THR A 42 12.93 1.57 5.08
C THR A 42 12.42 1.50 6.52
N VAL A 43 13.12 2.17 7.45
CA VAL A 43 12.71 2.25 8.86
C VAL A 43 11.39 3.01 8.99
N ALA A 44 11.22 4.14 8.28
CA ALA A 44 9.98 4.92 8.30
C ALA A 44 8.79 4.08 7.82
N VAL A 45 8.92 3.37 6.68
CA VAL A 45 7.86 2.49 6.16
C VAL A 45 7.57 1.34 7.14
N ALA A 46 8.59 0.75 7.75
CA ALA A 46 8.41 -0.31 8.75
C ALA A 46 7.65 0.18 9.99
N LEU A 47 7.96 1.38 10.48
CA LEU A 47 7.29 2.00 11.63
C LEU A 47 5.84 2.39 11.30
N ALA A 48 5.61 3.07 10.17
CA ALA A 48 4.27 3.43 9.70
C ALA A 48 3.39 2.19 9.54
N ARG A 49 3.93 1.14 8.94
CA ARG A 49 3.24 -0.15 8.80
C ARG A 49 2.92 -0.77 10.15
N THR A 50 3.89 -0.80 11.07
CA THR A 50 3.70 -1.39 12.40
C THR A 50 2.61 -0.64 13.16
N ALA A 51 2.62 0.69 13.10
CA ALA A 51 1.55 1.53 13.66
C ALA A 51 0.19 1.17 13.05
N ALA A 52 0.05 1.21 11.72
CA ALA A 52 -1.20 0.93 11.02
C ALA A 52 -1.75 -0.47 11.32
N MET A 53 -0.90 -1.50 11.32
CA MET A 53 -1.32 -2.89 11.58
C MET A 53 -1.68 -3.13 13.05
N ALA A 54 -0.91 -2.55 13.98
CA ALA A 54 -1.20 -2.65 15.41
C ALA A 54 -2.51 -1.93 15.75
N PHE A 55 -2.66 -0.70 15.25
CA PHE A 55 -3.88 0.08 15.45
C PHE A 55 -5.10 -0.60 14.85
N ASN A 56 -5.00 -1.13 13.63
CA ASN A 56 -6.11 -1.86 13.00
C ASN A 56 -6.55 -3.07 13.83
N ARG A 57 -5.60 -3.89 14.30
CA ARG A 57 -5.91 -5.03 15.19
C ARG A 57 -6.55 -4.58 16.50
N TRP A 58 -6.08 -3.48 17.06
CA TRP A 58 -6.66 -2.93 18.28
C TRP A 58 -8.07 -2.38 18.04
N ALA A 59 -8.27 -1.61 16.98
CA ALA A 59 -9.53 -0.96 16.63
C ALA A 59 -10.63 -1.97 16.31
N ASP A 60 -10.30 -3.00 15.54
CA ASP A 60 -11.25 -4.00 15.07
C ASP A 60 -11.43 -5.18 16.02
N ARG A 61 -10.73 -5.23 17.16
CA ARG A 61 -10.73 -6.37 18.09
C ARG A 61 -12.11 -6.95 18.42
N SER A 62 -13.14 -6.11 18.60
CA SER A 62 -14.50 -6.55 18.94
C SER A 62 -15.22 -7.14 17.72
N ILE A 63 -15.03 -6.54 16.55
CA ILE A 63 -15.58 -7.01 15.27
C ILE A 63 -14.89 -8.32 14.88
N ASP A 64 -13.56 -8.36 15.01
CA ASP A 64 -12.73 -9.51 14.66
C ASP A 64 -13.09 -10.75 15.51
N ALA A 65 -13.52 -10.56 16.77
CA ALA A 65 -13.96 -11.64 17.65
C ALA A 65 -15.27 -12.29 17.19
N LEU A 66 -16.12 -11.54 16.49
CA LEU A 66 -17.41 -12.03 15.98
C LEU A 66 -17.28 -12.70 14.60
N ASN A 67 -16.22 -12.41 13.83
CA ASN A 67 -16.03 -12.96 12.50
C ASN A 67 -15.36 -14.34 12.58
N PRO A 68 -15.98 -15.43 12.06
CA PRO A 68 -15.41 -16.77 12.07
C PRO A 68 -13.99 -16.89 11.48
N ARG A 69 -13.65 -16.03 10.50
CA ARG A 69 -12.34 -16.02 9.84
C ARG A 69 -11.26 -15.36 10.70
N THR A 70 -11.62 -14.46 11.60
CA THR A 70 -10.68 -13.64 12.36
C THR A 70 -10.77 -13.82 13.87
N SER A 71 -11.69 -14.65 14.35
CA SER A 71 -11.85 -15.00 15.76
C SER A 71 -10.61 -15.64 16.37
N ASP A 72 -9.78 -16.31 15.55
CA ASP A 72 -8.47 -16.83 15.97
C ASP A 72 -7.33 -15.80 15.83
N ARG A 73 -7.59 -14.50 15.64
CA ARG A 73 -6.51 -13.50 15.69
C ARG A 73 -5.95 -13.33 17.11
N SER A 74 -4.72 -12.83 17.23
CA SER A 74 -3.97 -12.77 18.50
C SER A 74 -4.69 -12.02 19.64
N ILE A 75 -5.42 -10.95 19.34
CA ILE A 75 -6.17 -10.19 20.37
C ILE A 75 -7.50 -10.89 20.71
N PRO A 76 -8.38 -11.21 19.73
CA PRO A 76 -9.61 -11.97 20.01
C PRO A 76 -9.39 -13.30 20.74
N ALA A 77 -8.33 -14.04 20.38
CA ALA A 77 -7.98 -15.32 21.00
C ALA A 77 -7.27 -15.17 22.37
N GLY A 78 -7.12 -13.96 22.91
CA GLY A 78 -6.49 -13.71 24.21
C GLY A 78 -4.98 -13.96 24.28
N ARG A 79 -4.31 -14.19 23.14
CA ARG A 79 -2.86 -14.50 23.08
C ARG A 79 -1.98 -13.28 23.36
N ILE A 80 -2.48 -12.06 23.11
CA ILE A 80 -1.76 -10.80 23.34
C ILE A 80 -2.74 -9.75 23.91
N GLY A 81 -2.31 -9.01 24.92
CA GLY A 81 -3.11 -7.94 25.53
C GLY A 81 -3.35 -6.76 24.58
N SER A 82 -4.60 -6.29 24.49
CA SER A 82 -5.00 -5.17 23.62
C SER A 82 -4.25 -3.86 23.95
N ARG A 83 -3.98 -3.60 25.24
CA ARG A 83 -3.19 -2.44 25.69
C ARG A 83 -1.76 -2.47 25.13
N ALA A 84 -1.10 -3.63 25.16
CA ALA A 84 0.26 -3.78 24.64
C ALA A 84 0.33 -3.48 23.14
N VAL A 85 -0.68 -3.92 22.37
CA VAL A 85 -0.77 -3.64 20.93
C VAL A 85 -1.04 -2.15 20.66
N LEU A 86 -1.86 -1.49 21.47
CA LEU A 86 -2.07 -0.04 21.34
C LEU A 86 -0.77 0.73 21.65
N ILE A 87 -0.07 0.36 22.72
CA ILE A 87 1.20 0.98 23.10
C ILE A 87 2.24 0.81 21.98
N SER A 88 2.36 -0.37 21.38
CA SER A 88 3.29 -0.58 20.26
C SER A 88 2.93 0.27 19.04
N SER A 89 1.64 0.49 18.78
CA SER A 89 1.20 1.44 17.76
C SER A 89 1.65 2.86 18.06
N ILE A 90 1.48 3.34 19.30
CA ILE A 90 1.86 4.70 19.71
C ILE A 90 3.37 4.89 19.61
N ILE A 91 4.16 3.91 20.08
CA ILE A 91 5.62 3.92 19.96
C ILE A 91 6.05 3.98 18.49
N SER A 92 5.39 3.20 17.64
CA SER A 92 5.68 3.19 16.19
C SER A 92 5.34 4.52 15.52
N CYS A 93 4.25 5.18 15.91
CA CYS A 93 3.93 6.54 15.44
C CYS A 93 5.00 7.56 15.84
N ALA A 94 5.43 7.54 17.12
CA ALA A 94 6.47 8.42 17.60
C ALA A 94 7.80 8.19 16.86
N GLY A 95 8.17 6.92 16.66
CA GLY A 95 9.34 6.56 15.86
C GLY A 95 9.24 7.05 14.41
N PHE A 96 8.09 6.90 13.77
CA PHE A 96 7.88 7.36 12.39
C PHE A 96 8.06 8.89 12.27
N ILE A 97 7.50 9.66 13.21
CA ILE A 97 7.68 11.13 13.26
C ILE A 97 9.16 11.48 13.48
N ALA A 98 9.85 10.79 14.40
CA ALA A 98 11.27 11.03 14.67
C ALA A 98 12.15 10.74 13.45
N VAL A 99 11.89 9.64 12.73
CA VAL A 99 12.65 9.29 11.53
C VAL A 99 12.38 10.29 10.40
N THR A 100 11.13 10.66 10.16
CA THR A 100 10.80 11.66 9.12
C THR A 100 11.38 13.04 9.43
N ALA A 101 11.43 13.45 10.70
CA ALA A 101 12.16 14.64 11.16
C ALA A 101 13.66 14.60 10.84
N SER A 102 14.27 13.42 10.85
CA SER A 102 15.68 13.23 10.48
C SER A 102 15.95 13.18 8.97
N ILE A 103 14.90 13.14 8.13
CA ILE A 103 15.01 13.08 6.66
C ILE A 103 15.02 14.51 6.11
N ASN A 104 13.89 15.23 6.21
CA ASN A 104 13.77 16.64 5.83
C ASN A 104 12.49 17.27 6.42
N THR A 105 12.41 18.60 6.35
CA THR A 105 11.29 19.37 6.93
C THR A 105 9.94 19.03 6.33
N LEU A 106 9.86 18.81 5.01
CA LEU A 106 8.60 18.50 4.34
C LEU A 106 8.07 17.11 4.75
N ALA A 107 8.95 16.10 4.80
CA ALA A 107 8.61 14.76 5.27
C ALA A 107 8.08 14.79 6.71
N TRP A 108 8.71 15.57 7.58
CA TRP A 108 8.25 15.75 8.96
C TRP A 108 6.88 16.41 9.05
N GLN A 109 6.68 17.52 8.34
CA GLN A 109 5.41 18.27 8.35
C GLN A 109 4.24 17.44 7.83
N LEU A 110 4.49 16.56 6.85
CA LEU A 110 3.47 15.67 6.29
C LEU A 110 3.27 14.38 7.08
N SER A 111 4.20 14.02 7.98
CA SER A 111 4.10 12.80 8.77
C SER A 111 2.79 12.67 9.57
N PRO A 112 2.20 13.71 10.18
CA PRO A 112 0.90 13.60 10.86
C PRO A 112 -0.24 13.32 9.88
N VAL A 113 -0.19 13.85 8.66
CA VAL A 113 -1.19 13.60 7.62
C VAL A 113 -1.14 12.14 7.18
N VAL A 114 0.06 11.60 6.97
CA VAL A 114 0.26 10.17 6.65
C VAL A 114 -0.28 9.30 7.79
N LEU A 115 0.05 9.61 9.04
CA LEU A 115 -0.46 8.88 10.21
C LEU A 115 -1.99 8.94 10.30
N LEU A 116 -2.60 10.10 10.05
CA LEU A 116 -4.05 10.24 10.05
C LEU A 116 -4.72 9.29 9.05
N VAL A 117 -4.17 9.18 7.83
CA VAL A 117 -4.69 8.28 6.80
C VAL A 117 -4.51 6.81 7.20
N ILE A 118 -3.29 6.39 7.54
CA ILE A 118 -2.98 4.97 7.81
C ILE A 118 -3.50 4.47 9.15
N LEU A 119 -3.87 5.35 10.09
CA LEU A 119 -4.57 4.96 11.30
C LEU A 119 -6.08 5.05 11.06
N GLY A 120 -6.53 6.14 10.47
CA GLY A 120 -7.94 6.44 10.22
C GLY A 120 -8.65 5.40 9.34
N TYR A 121 -7.95 4.74 8.41
CA TYR A 121 -8.58 3.70 7.57
C TYR A 121 -9.26 2.62 8.41
N SER A 122 -8.71 2.27 9.59
CA SER A 122 -9.25 1.23 10.49
C SER A 122 -10.68 1.55 10.97
N TRP A 123 -11.12 2.80 10.89
CA TRP A 123 -12.49 3.23 11.22
C TRP A 123 -13.41 3.39 10.03
N THR A 124 -12.88 3.55 8.83
CA THR A 124 -13.67 3.95 7.66
C THR A 124 -14.82 2.99 7.35
N LYS A 125 -14.61 1.68 7.53
CA LYS A 125 -15.66 0.66 7.32
C LYS A 125 -16.88 0.81 8.24
N ARG A 126 -16.78 1.58 9.34
CA ARG A 126 -17.89 1.84 10.26
C ARG A 126 -18.88 2.89 9.74
N PHE A 127 -18.52 3.66 8.71
CA PHE A 127 -19.37 4.74 8.21
C PHE A 127 -19.30 4.97 6.68
N THR A 128 -18.35 4.37 5.96
CA THR A 128 -18.25 4.52 4.50
C THR A 128 -17.77 3.25 3.81
N SER A 129 -18.36 2.96 2.64
CA SER A 129 -17.90 1.90 1.74
C SER A 129 -16.58 2.23 1.05
N LEU A 130 -16.11 3.47 1.09
CA LEU A 130 -14.85 3.87 0.46
C LEU A 130 -13.60 3.43 1.25
N CYS A 131 -13.76 2.58 2.27
CA CYS A 131 -12.68 2.08 3.11
C CYS A 131 -11.51 1.47 2.32
N HIS A 132 -11.81 0.75 1.24
CA HIS A 132 -10.79 0.17 0.35
C HIS A 132 -9.95 1.24 -0.38
N LEU A 133 -10.55 2.37 -0.76
CA LEU A 133 -9.83 3.49 -1.36
C LEU A 133 -8.97 4.23 -0.33
N VAL A 134 -9.43 4.35 0.92
CA VAL A 134 -8.63 4.97 2.00
C VAL A 134 -7.45 4.08 2.38
N LEU A 135 -7.65 2.76 2.42
CA LEU A 135 -6.55 1.80 2.55
C LEU A 135 -5.56 1.95 1.40
N GLY A 136 -6.08 2.05 0.17
CA GLY A 136 -5.24 2.23 -1.00
C GLY A 136 -4.45 3.53 -0.98
N LEU A 137 -5.08 4.63 -0.56
CA LEU A 137 -4.41 5.92 -0.36
C LEU A 137 -3.25 5.78 0.65
N GLY A 138 -3.45 5.05 1.74
CA GLY A 138 -2.40 4.77 2.73
C GLY A 138 -1.16 4.09 2.12
N LEU A 139 -1.34 3.14 1.19
CA LEU A 139 -0.23 2.51 0.46
C LEU A 139 0.35 3.42 -0.62
N GLY A 140 -0.50 4.18 -1.32
CA GLY A 140 -0.09 5.13 -2.36
C GLY A 140 0.78 6.28 -1.84
N LEU A 141 0.64 6.64 -0.56
CA LEU A 141 1.50 7.64 0.09
C LEU A 141 2.94 7.13 0.31
N ALA A 142 3.21 5.83 0.25
CA ALA A 142 4.56 5.29 0.46
C ALA A 142 5.57 5.74 -0.62
N PRO A 143 5.31 5.56 -1.94
CA PRO A 143 6.21 6.10 -2.96
C PRO A 143 6.25 7.63 -2.98
N VAL A 144 5.15 8.33 -2.66
CA VAL A 144 5.14 9.81 -2.56
C VAL A 144 6.06 10.27 -1.42
N GLY A 145 5.96 9.66 -0.24
CA GLY A 145 6.83 9.97 0.89
C GLY A 145 8.30 9.64 0.63
N ALA A 146 8.58 8.56 -0.11
CA ALA A 146 9.93 8.23 -0.57
C ALA A 146 10.49 9.27 -1.55
N TRP A 147 9.66 9.77 -2.48
CA TRP A 147 10.05 10.87 -3.38
C TRP A 147 10.44 12.12 -2.60
N ILE A 148 9.61 12.51 -1.64
CA ILE A 148 9.88 13.65 -0.75
C ILE A 148 11.17 13.42 0.06
N ALA A 149 11.44 12.18 0.49
CA ALA A 149 12.63 11.86 1.25
C ALA A 149 13.92 12.15 0.47
N VAL A 150 13.91 11.93 -0.85
CA VAL A 150 15.06 12.19 -1.73
C VAL A 150 15.08 13.64 -2.21
N ARG A 151 13.97 14.15 -2.75
CA ARG A 151 13.92 15.47 -3.41
C ARG A 151 13.76 16.64 -2.43
N GLY A 152 13.27 16.38 -1.22
CA GLY A 152 12.89 17.43 -0.26
C GLY A 152 11.72 18.31 -0.72
N SER A 153 11.09 17.98 -1.85
CA SER A 153 10.08 18.79 -2.53
C SER A 153 9.12 17.90 -3.34
N LEU A 154 7.98 18.47 -3.69
CA LEU A 154 7.01 17.91 -4.67
C LEU A 154 6.95 18.80 -5.93
N LEU A 155 7.95 19.66 -6.11
CA LEU A 155 8.07 20.55 -7.25
C LEU A 155 9.18 20.07 -8.19
N ASP A 156 8.96 20.28 -9.48
CA ASP A 156 9.95 20.04 -10.54
C ASP A 156 11.02 21.14 -10.57
N GLY A 157 11.99 21.01 -11.49
CA GLY A 157 13.08 21.98 -11.66
C GLY A 157 12.63 23.39 -12.10
N ASN A 158 11.38 23.53 -12.55
CA ASN A 158 10.78 24.80 -12.96
C ASN A 158 9.86 25.41 -11.87
N GLY A 159 9.73 24.74 -10.73
CA GLY A 159 8.86 25.16 -9.64
C GLY A 159 7.38 24.79 -9.80
N ASN A 160 7.03 23.97 -10.80
CA ASN A 160 5.66 23.43 -10.96
C ASN A 160 5.50 22.14 -10.13
N ALA A 161 4.25 21.70 -9.92
CA ALA A 161 4.00 20.43 -9.25
C ALA A 161 4.56 19.26 -10.08
N ASP A 162 5.45 18.47 -9.49
CA ASP A 162 6.04 17.29 -10.09
C ASP A 162 4.98 16.17 -10.18
N PRO A 163 4.56 15.74 -11.38
CA PRO A 163 3.50 14.75 -11.53
C PRO A 163 3.96 13.32 -11.19
N VAL A 164 5.25 13.01 -11.30
CA VAL A 164 5.80 11.65 -11.18
C VAL A 164 5.44 10.98 -9.84
N PRO A 165 5.65 11.58 -8.65
CA PRO A 165 5.29 10.95 -7.39
C PRO A 165 3.79 10.68 -7.28
N TRP A 166 2.95 11.57 -7.82
CA TRP A 166 1.49 11.44 -7.75
C TRP A 166 0.94 10.37 -8.68
N ILE A 167 1.51 10.23 -9.89
CA ILE A 167 1.14 9.17 -10.82
C ILE A 167 1.51 7.81 -10.21
N LEU A 168 2.74 7.68 -9.69
CA LEU A 168 3.19 6.44 -9.04
C LEU A 168 2.36 6.12 -7.78
N GLY A 169 2.12 7.11 -6.92
CA GLY A 169 1.27 6.97 -5.74
C GLY A 169 -0.17 6.59 -6.10
N GLY A 170 -0.73 7.20 -7.14
CA GLY A 170 -2.05 6.87 -7.68
C GLY A 170 -2.12 5.44 -8.22
N ALA A 171 -1.10 4.99 -8.96
CA ALA A 171 -1.02 3.62 -9.45
C ALA A 171 -1.03 2.64 -8.27
N VAL A 172 -0.21 2.87 -7.25
CA VAL A 172 -0.17 2.04 -6.04
C VAL A 172 -1.50 2.07 -5.29
N MET A 173 -2.16 3.24 -5.19
CA MET A 173 -3.47 3.37 -4.57
C MET A 173 -4.55 2.57 -5.28
N LEU A 174 -4.63 2.65 -6.61
CA LEU A 174 -5.65 1.94 -7.39
C LEU A 174 -5.42 0.42 -7.38
N TRP A 175 -4.15 -0.01 -7.47
CA TRP A 175 -3.79 -1.41 -7.31
C TRP A 175 -4.18 -1.94 -5.94
N SER A 176 -3.86 -1.20 -4.88
CA SER A 176 -4.14 -1.63 -3.52
C SER A 176 -5.62 -1.63 -3.16
N ALA A 177 -6.36 -0.62 -3.58
CA ALA A 177 -7.82 -0.61 -3.43
C ALA A 177 -8.47 -1.76 -4.22
N GLY A 178 -8.00 -2.03 -5.45
CA GLY A 178 -8.53 -3.13 -6.26
C GLY A 178 -8.34 -4.48 -5.60
N PHE A 179 -7.13 -4.79 -5.11
CA PHE A 179 -6.90 -6.06 -4.43
C PHE A 179 -7.63 -6.12 -3.07
N ASP A 180 -7.76 -5.00 -2.35
CA ASP A 180 -8.43 -5.00 -1.05
C ASP A 180 -9.94 -5.26 -1.18
N ILE A 181 -10.56 -4.78 -2.26
CA ILE A 181 -11.94 -5.14 -2.62
C ILE A 181 -12.06 -6.66 -2.90
N LEU A 182 -11.12 -7.25 -3.63
CA LEU A 182 -11.08 -8.69 -3.87
C LEU A 182 -10.99 -9.47 -2.56
N TYR A 183 -10.12 -9.04 -1.66
CA TYR A 183 -9.95 -9.69 -0.36
C TYR A 183 -11.20 -9.55 0.52
N GLY A 184 -11.82 -8.36 0.54
CA GLY A 184 -13.04 -8.07 1.29
C GLY A 184 -14.27 -8.83 0.80
N CYS A 185 -14.26 -9.39 -0.41
CA CYS A 185 -15.36 -10.23 -0.88
C CYS A 185 -15.60 -11.46 0.01
N GLN A 186 -14.56 -11.94 0.71
CA GLN A 186 -14.66 -13.07 1.66
C GLN A 186 -15.49 -12.72 2.91
N ASP A 187 -15.57 -11.44 3.27
CA ASP A 187 -16.27 -10.98 4.46
C ASP A 187 -17.60 -10.29 4.13
N ALA A 188 -18.05 -10.32 2.86
CA ALA A 188 -19.19 -9.52 2.40
C ALA A 188 -20.51 -9.80 3.17
N GLU A 189 -20.77 -11.06 3.51
CA GLU A 189 -21.96 -11.44 4.28
C GLU A 189 -21.83 -11.07 5.76
N PHE A 190 -20.66 -11.32 6.35
CA PHE A 190 -20.38 -10.93 7.72
C PHE A 190 -20.50 -9.41 7.91
N ASP A 191 -19.89 -8.63 7.02
CA ASP A 191 -19.95 -7.18 7.03
C ASP A 191 -21.40 -6.69 6.94
N ARG A 192 -22.22 -7.31 6.10
CA ARG A 192 -23.66 -6.99 5.99
C ARG A 192 -24.40 -7.26 7.31
N GLN A 193 -24.17 -8.41 7.92
CA GLN A 193 -24.82 -8.79 9.19
C GLN A 193 -24.41 -7.90 10.35
N GLN A 194 -23.17 -7.42 10.36
CA GLN A 194 -22.64 -6.51 11.40
C GLN A 194 -22.90 -5.03 11.10
N GLY A 195 -23.61 -4.69 10.02
CA GLY A 195 -23.87 -3.30 9.63
C GLY A 195 -22.61 -2.52 9.21
N LEU A 196 -21.57 -3.23 8.75
CA LEU A 196 -20.35 -2.61 8.24
C LEU A 196 -20.49 -2.22 6.77
N HIS A 197 -19.78 -1.17 6.40
CA HIS A 197 -19.80 -0.58 5.06
C HIS A 197 -18.55 -0.98 4.29
N SER A 198 -18.54 -2.17 3.68
CA SER A 198 -17.55 -2.52 2.65
C SER A 198 -18.17 -2.47 1.26
N ILE A 199 -17.35 -2.30 0.20
CA ILE A 199 -17.85 -2.32 -1.18
C ILE A 199 -18.58 -3.66 -1.46
N PRO A 200 -17.99 -4.84 -1.16
CA PRO A 200 -18.65 -6.12 -1.39
C PRO A 200 -19.97 -6.28 -0.62
N ALA A 201 -20.05 -5.79 0.63
CA ALA A 201 -21.30 -5.82 1.41
C ALA A 201 -22.40 -4.96 0.77
N ARG A 202 -22.04 -3.76 0.29
CA ARG A 202 -22.97 -2.76 -0.25
C ARG A 202 -23.48 -3.08 -1.66
N ILE A 203 -22.59 -3.44 -2.59
CA ILE A 203 -22.94 -3.60 -4.02
C ILE A 203 -22.97 -5.06 -4.47
N GLY A 204 -22.60 -6.00 -3.60
CA GLY A 204 -22.50 -7.43 -3.86
C GLY A 204 -21.17 -7.83 -4.51
N VAL A 205 -20.77 -9.08 -4.29
CA VAL A 205 -19.47 -9.64 -4.73
C VAL A 205 -19.24 -9.45 -6.23
N GLY A 206 -20.19 -9.81 -7.09
CA GLY A 206 -20.00 -9.71 -8.54
C GLY A 206 -19.81 -8.27 -9.06
N ARG A 207 -20.42 -7.26 -8.43
CA ARG A 207 -20.17 -5.84 -8.79
C ARG A 207 -18.86 -5.33 -8.19
N ALA A 208 -18.52 -5.78 -6.99
CA ALA A 208 -17.26 -5.47 -6.33
C ALA A 208 -16.05 -5.98 -7.14
N LEU A 209 -16.12 -7.20 -7.66
CA LEU A 209 -15.09 -7.76 -8.54
C LEU A 209 -14.91 -6.93 -9.81
N ARG A 210 -16.01 -6.51 -10.47
CA ARG A 210 -15.94 -5.62 -11.64
C ARG A 210 -15.32 -4.26 -11.31
N LEU A 211 -15.65 -3.67 -10.16
CA LEU A 211 -15.03 -2.44 -9.71
C LEU A 211 -13.53 -2.62 -9.45
N SER A 212 -13.13 -3.73 -8.81
CA SER A 212 -11.73 -4.08 -8.65
C SER A 212 -10.99 -4.22 -9.99
N SER A 213 -11.63 -4.84 -11.00
CA SER A 213 -11.07 -4.90 -12.36
C SER A 213 -10.90 -3.52 -12.99
N ALA A 214 -11.89 -2.63 -12.81
CA ALA A 214 -11.81 -1.25 -13.31
C ALA A 214 -10.67 -0.47 -12.64
N LEU A 215 -10.48 -0.62 -11.31
CA LEU A 215 -9.37 0.02 -10.61
C LEU A 215 -8.00 -0.49 -11.09
N HIS A 216 -7.85 -1.79 -11.31
CA HIS A 216 -6.62 -2.36 -11.86
C HIS A 216 -6.36 -1.94 -13.30
N PHE A 217 -7.42 -1.80 -14.11
CA PHE A 217 -7.30 -1.28 -15.47
C PHE A 217 -6.84 0.19 -15.45
N SER A 218 -7.44 1.03 -14.60
CA SER A 218 -7.01 2.41 -14.41
C SER A 218 -5.58 2.51 -13.88
N MET A 219 -5.17 1.59 -12.99
CA MET A 219 -3.78 1.49 -12.53
C MET A 219 -2.81 1.20 -13.69
N ALA A 220 -3.15 0.28 -14.59
CA ALA A 220 -2.34 0.03 -15.79
C ALA A 220 -2.24 1.29 -16.68
N GLY A 221 -3.32 2.07 -16.79
CA GLY A 221 -3.32 3.37 -17.45
C GLY A 221 -2.35 4.37 -16.80
N LEU A 222 -2.30 4.42 -15.46
CA LEU A 222 -1.34 5.26 -14.73
C LEU A 222 0.11 4.78 -14.90
N LEU A 223 0.36 3.46 -15.02
CA LEU A 223 1.70 2.97 -15.35
C LEU A 223 2.13 3.38 -16.76
N CYS A 224 1.23 3.34 -17.74
CA CYS A 224 1.51 3.85 -19.09
C CYS A 224 1.78 5.36 -19.08
N TRP A 225 1.02 6.13 -18.29
CA TRP A 225 1.29 7.56 -18.13
C TRP A 225 2.65 7.79 -17.46
N LEU A 226 2.96 7.06 -16.38
CA LEU A 226 4.27 7.15 -15.71
C LEU A 226 5.43 6.84 -16.66
N TRP A 227 5.26 5.85 -17.54
CA TRP A 227 6.27 5.48 -18.54
C TRP A 227 6.63 6.67 -19.45
N VAL A 228 5.61 7.38 -19.94
CA VAL A 228 5.81 8.55 -20.81
C VAL A 228 6.30 9.76 -20.02
N GLU A 229 5.65 10.07 -18.90
CA GLU A 229 5.93 11.25 -18.08
C GLU A 229 7.34 11.25 -17.51
N ALA A 230 7.79 10.11 -16.99
CA ALA A 230 9.13 9.98 -16.42
C ALA A 230 10.16 9.49 -17.46
N GLU A 231 9.82 9.43 -18.75
CA GLU A 231 10.71 8.97 -19.83
C GLU A 231 11.40 7.62 -19.53
N LEU A 232 10.64 6.65 -18.99
CA LEU A 232 11.21 5.37 -18.55
C LEU A 232 11.56 4.48 -19.76
N GLY A 233 12.57 3.62 -19.59
CA GLY A 233 13.04 2.72 -20.62
C GLY A 233 12.14 1.49 -20.87
N LEU A 234 12.61 0.64 -21.78
CA LEU A 234 11.98 -0.64 -22.10
C LEU A 234 11.85 -1.57 -20.88
N PRO A 235 12.81 -1.65 -19.92
CA PRO A 235 12.65 -2.48 -18.72
C PRO A 235 11.38 -2.16 -17.93
N PHE A 236 11.07 -0.87 -17.73
CA PHE A 236 9.83 -0.46 -17.07
C PHE A 236 8.58 -0.84 -17.88
N ALA A 237 8.58 -0.61 -19.19
CA ALA A 237 7.44 -0.95 -20.04
C ALA A 237 7.13 -2.46 -20.02
N LEU A 238 8.17 -3.32 -20.07
CA LEU A 238 8.03 -4.77 -19.95
C LEU A 238 7.49 -5.18 -18.57
N ALA A 239 8.00 -4.57 -17.50
CA ALA A 239 7.50 -4.80 -16.15
C ALA A 239 6.01 -4.43 -16.02
N ALA A 240 5.61 -3.25 -16.51
CA ALA A 240 4.21 -2.81 -16.51
C ALA A 240 3.29 -3.73 -17.32
N MET A 241 3.76 -4.23 -18.47
CA MET A 241 3.04 -5.22 -19.27
C MET A 241 2.85 -6.53 -18.49
N VAL A 242 3.90 -7.06 -17.88
CA VAL A 242 3.83 -8.29 -17.07
C VAL A 242 2.90 -8.10 -15.87
N VAL A 243 2.98 -6.97 -15.15
CA VAL A 243 2.04 -6.64 -14.07
C VAL A 243 0.60 -6.65 -14.56
N THR A 244 0.32 -6.04 -15.70
CA THR A 244 -1.02 -6.01 -16.29
C THR A 244 -1.52 -7.43 -16.58
N ILE A 245 -0.67 -8.30 -17.14
CA ILE A 245 -0.99 -9.71 -17.37
C ILE A 245 -1.27 -10.45 -16.06
N LEU A 246 -0.44 -10.25 -15.01
CA LEU A 246 -0.64 -10.87 -13.70
C LEU A 246 -1.97 -10.44 -13.07
N LEU A 247 -2.36 -9.18 -13.19
CA LEU A 247 -3.65 -8.67 -12.71
C LEU A 247 -4.83 -9.26 -13.49
N LEU A 248 -4.70 -9.44 -14.81
CA LEU A 248 -5.70 -10.14 -15.63
C LEU A 248 -5.83 -11.61 -15.21
N VAL A 249 -4.72 -12.29 -14.93
CA VAL A 249 -4.72 -13.67 -14.42
C VAL A 249 -5.41 -13.73 -13.05
N GLN A 250 -5.11 -12.80 -12.14
CA GLN A 250 -5.76 -12.72 -10.82
C GLN A 250 -7.29 -12.62 -10.95
N HIS A 251 -7.77 -11.74 -11.83
CA HIS A 251 -9.22 -11.56 -12.08
C HIS A 251 -9.88 -12.75 -12.78
N ARG A 252 -9.14 -13.57 -13.52
CA ARG A 252 -9.64 -14.83 -14.08
C ARG A 252 -9.70 -15.96 -13.07
N LEU A 253 -8.77 -15.98 -12.11
CA LEU A 253 -8.69 -17.00 -11.07
C LEU A 253 -9.73 -16.80 -9.97
N VAL A 254 -10.05 -15.55 -9.63
CA VAL A 254 -11.03 -15.23 -8.60
C VAL A 254 -12.42 -15.09 -9.23
N LYS A 255 -13.33 -15.99 -8.86
CA LYS A 255 -14.71 -15.95 -9.33
C LYS A 255 -15.68 -15.67 -8.18
N PRO A 256 -16.86 -15.06 -8.45
CA PRO A 256 -17.85 -14.76 -7.40
C PRO A 256 -18.33 -15.98 -6.62
N ASP A 257 -18.30 -17.16 -7.26
CA ASP A 257 -18.77 -18.46 -6.77
C ASP A 257 -17.67 -19.33 -6.15
N ASP A 258 -16.38 -19.01 -6.37
CA ASP A 258 -15.22 -19.74 -5.82
C ASP A 258 -14.19 -18.74 -5.25
N LEU A 259 -14.43 -18.30 -4.01
CA LEU A 259 -13.49 -17.45 -3.26
C LEU A 259 -12.38 -18.25 -2.56
N GLY A 260 -12.41 -19.58 -2.60
CA GLY A 260 -11.44 -20.44 -1.90
C GLY A 260 -10.00 -20.30 -2.41
N LYS A 261 -9.84 -19.88 -3.68
CA LYS A 261 -8.54 -19.64 -4.31
C LYS A 261 -7.98 -18.25 -4.09
N VAL A 262 -8.78 -17.33 -3.52
CA VAL A 262 -8.37 -15.94 -3.28
C VAL A 262 -7.09 -15.93 -2.47
N GLN A 263 -7.01 -16.65 -1.35
CA GLN A 263 -5.92 -16.48 -0.39
C GLN A 263 -4.52 -16.80 -0.95
N ARG A 264 -4.32 -17.93 -1.65
CA ARG A 264 -2.97 -18.30 -2.14
C ARG A 264 -2.58 -17.53 -3.40
N ALA A 265 -3.47 -17.42 -4.39
CA ALA A 265 -3.18 -16.71 -5.63
C ALA A 265 -2.96 -15.21 -5.37
N PHE A 266 -3.73 -14.62 -4.46
CA PHE A 266 -3.64 -13.21 -4.10
C PHE A 266 -2.27 -12.82 -3.53
N PHE A 267 -1.79 -13.49 -2.49
CA PHE A 267 -0.57 -13.06 -1.80
C PHE A 267 0.65 -13.21 -2.71
N THR A 268 0.75 -14.32 -3.44
CA THR A 268 1.89 -14.56 -4.33
C THR A 268 1.89 -13.58 -5.50
N LEU A 269 0.76 -13.38 -6.19
CA LEU A 269 0.72 -12.50 -7.36
C LEU A 269 1.00 -11.03 -6.98
N ASN A 270 0.38 -10.53 -5.90
CA ASN A 270 0.59 -9.14 -5.48
C ASN A 270 2.00 -8.89 -4.94
N ALA A 271 2.64 -9.87 -4.31
CA ALA A 271 4.03 -9.76 -3.90
C ALA A 271 4.99 -9.76 -5.10
N VAL A 272 4.70 -10.56 -6.14
CA VAL A 272 5.47 -10.54 -7.40
C VAL A 272 5.30 -9.19 -8.09
N ILE A 273 4.09 -8.64 -8.17
CA ILE A 273 3.82 -7.34 -8.78
C ILE A 273 4.64 -6.23 -8.13
N SER A 274 4.65 -6.15 -6.79
CA SER A 274 5.37 -5.11 -6.07
C SER A 274 6.89 -5.22 -6.25
N VAL A 275 7.44 -6.44 -6.19
CA VAL A 275 8.87 -6.69 -6.40
C VAL A 275 9.28 -6.40 -7.84
N LEU A 276 8.46 -6.77 -8.81
CA LEU A 276 8.73 -6.54 -10.23
C LEU A 276 8.77 -5.04 -10.55
N LEU A 277 7.80 -4.26 -10.05
CA LEU A 277 7.81 -2.81 -10.23
C LEU A 277 8.97 -2.15 -9.49
N MET A 278 9.30 -2.61 -8.28
CA MET A 278 10.49 -2.14 -7.57
C MET A 278 11.76 -2.37 -8.38
N ALA A 279 11.97 -3.60 -8.88
CA ALA A 279 13.15 -3.92 -9.67
C ALA A 279 13.25 -3.05 -10.93
N ALA A 280 12.13 -2.83 -11.62
CA ALA A 280 12.10 -1.96 -12.79
C ALA A 280 12.45 -0.51 -12.44
N LEU A 281 11.86 0.05 -11.38
CA LEU A 281 12.15 1.41 -10.94
C LEU A 281 13.61 1.58 -10.47
N ILE A 282 14.18 0.56 -9.81
CA ILE A 282 15.60 0.54 -9.44
C ILE A 282 16.47 0.59 -10.70
N LEU A 283 16.18 -0.26 -11.69
CA LEU A 283 16.92 -0.30 -12.95
C LEU A 283 16.90 1.07 -13.65
N GLU A 284 15.73 1.72 -13.74
CA GLU A 284 15.61 3.06 -14.30
C GLU A 284 16.41 4.11 -13.51
N GLY A 285 16.46 3.98 -12.19
CA GLY A 285 17.20 4.90 -11.32
C GLY A 285 18.72 4.72 -11.32
N ILE A 286 19.26 3.60 -11.85
CA ILE A 286 20.71 3.33 -11.93
C ILE A 286 21.25 3.28 -13.37
N ALA A 287 20.39 3.26 -14.39
CA ALA A 287 20.78 3.06 -15.79
C ALA A 287 21.25 4.35 -16.50
N ARG A 288 21.39 5.46 -15.78
CA ARG A 288 21.97 6.73 -16.26
C ARG A 288 22.96 7.25 -15.21
#